data_AF-A0AAV3Z8S3-F1
#
_entry.id   AF-A0AAV3Z8S3-F1
#
_cell.length_a   1.000
_cell.length_b   1.000
_cell.length_c   1.000
_cell.angle_alpha   90.00
_cell.angle_beta   90.00
_cell.angle_gamma   90.00
#
_symmetry.space_group_name_H-M   'P 1'
#
loop_
_entity.id
_entity.type
_entity.pdbx_description
1 polymer ?
#
loop_
_entity_poly.entity_id
_entity_poly.type
_entity_poly.pdbx_seq_one_letter_code
_entity_poly.pdbx_strand_id
1 'polypeptide(L)'
;MKASAGVCCLSRMSSQVIYNQVVFVLLLLLATFHAVKPDCRPAEEGQETTLTCTVNPAALACPSSTTLEWRVNKPTSIIGCYSFGCGGGYSSRYGFSATINNSSSTLTITNVSRTDPFNMETRWTCRPCGDSSRQITVCDKLEVYAKPKNPSCTVRELTAVPGDIESATVSCSTTKVYPRAKCSFERRANVTFPRKSLKNKNRLDTG
;
A
#
# COMPACT_ATOMS: atom_id res chain seq x y z
N MET A 1 52.47 73.24 14.73
CA MET A 1 52.27 72.06 15.59
C MET A 1 51.66 70.95 14.75
N LYS A 2 52.23 69.74 14.83
CA LYS A 2 51.85 68.52 14.10
C LYS A 2 50.64 67.83 14.76
N ALA A 3 49.75 67.25 13.97
CA ALA A 3 48.98 66.00 14.23
C ALA A 3 48.33 65.60 12.88
N SER A 4 48.77 64.55 12.18
CA SER A 4 48.64 63.10 12.39
C SER A 4 47.33 62.51 11.87
N ALA A 5 47.50 61.48 11.03
CA ALA A 5 46.52 60.74 10.25
C ALA A 5 45.61 59.82 11.09
N GLY A 6 44.52 59.34 10.48
CA GLY A 6 43.85 58.14 10.99
C GLY A 6 42.49 57.80 10.39
N VAL A 7 42.48 56.73 9.60
CA VAL A 7 41.39 55.74 9.47
C VAL A 7 40.17 56.13 8.63
N CYS A 8 40.17 55.65 7.38
CA CYS A 8 38.96 55.48 6.59
C CYS A 8 39.09 54.21 5.72
N CYS A 9 39.04 53.03 6.36
CA CYS A 9 38.92 51.73 5.69
C CYS A 9 38.49 50.67 6.72
N LEU A 10 37.23 50.63 7.13
CA LEU A 10 36.64 49.50 7.88
C LEU A 10 35.12 49.69 7.99
N SER A 11 34.38 49.49 6.90
CA SER A 11 32.91 49.40 7.01
C SER A 11 32.19 48.70 5.87
N ARG A 12 32.89 48.17 4.85
CA ARG A 12 32.22 47.58 3.67
C ARG A 12 32.28 46.06 3.52
N MET A 13 32.96 45.33 4.40
CA MET A 13 33.04 43.86 4.29
C MET A 13 32.05 43.08 5.16
N SER A 14 31.36 43.72 6.12
CA SER A 14 30.51 42.98 7.07
C SER A 14 29.11 42.65 6.54
N SER A 15 28.51 43.48 5.66
CA SER A 15 27.14 43.24 5.18
C SER A 15 27.02 42.12 4.14
N GLN A 16 28.06 41.88 3.33
CA GLN A 16 28.03 40.85 2.29
C GLN A 16 28.20 39.43 2.85
N VAL A 17 28.99 39.28 3.92
CA VAL A 17 29.18 38.00 4.62
C VAL A 17 27.90 37.58 5.34
N ILE A 18 27.20 38.53 5.98
CA ILE A 18 25.93 38.26 6.67
C ILE A 18 24.84 37.87 5.65
N TYR A 19 24.75 38.54 4.51
CA TYR A 19 23.76 38.22 3.48
C TYR A 19 23.95 36.80 2.93
N ASN A 20 25.19 36.41 2.64
CA ASN A 20 25.49 35.06 2.14
C ASN A 20 25.20 33.96 3.19
N GLN A 21 25.48 34.20 4.48
CA GLN A 21 25.19 33.26 5.55
C GLN A 21 23.67 33.07 5.75
N VAL A 22 22.89 34.15 5.70
CA VAL A 22 21.42 34.09 5.83
C VAL A 22 20.78 33.37 4.64
N VAL A 23 21.24 33.62 3.41
CA VAL A 23 20.74 32.94 2.21
C VAL A 23 21.09 31.44 2.24
N PHE A 24 22.29 31.08 2.72
CA PHE A 24 22.69 29.67 2.83
C PHE A 24 21.87 28.92 3.89
N VAL A 25 21.59 29.55 5.04
CA VAL A 25 20.71 28.99 6.08
C VAL A 25 19.27 28.88 5.58
N LEU A 26 18.76 29.86 4.82
CA LEU A 26 17.42 29.80 4.22
C LEU A 26 17.32 28.69 3.16
N LEU A 27 18.35 28.52 2.32
CA LEU A 27 18.44 27.44 1.33
C LEU A 27 18.57 26.06 1.99
N LEU A 28 19.35 25.94 3.07
CA LEU A 28 19.43 24.72 3.86
C LEU A 28 18.10 24.38 4.56
N LEU A 29 17.41 25.38 5.11
CA LEU A 29 16.06 25.20 5.68
C LEU A 29 15.05 24.77 4.60
N LEU A 30 15.10 25.36 3.40
CA LEU A 30 14.26 24.98 2.27
C LEU A 30 14.59 23.58 1.72
N ALA A 31 15.86 23.16 1.75
CA ALA A 31 16.31 21.86 1.27
C ALA A 31 15.98 20.69 2.22
N THR A 32 15.63 20.97 3.48
CA THR A 32 15.25 19.92 4.44
C THR A 32 13.77 19.54 4.45
N PHE A 33 12.93 20.19 3.63
CA PHE A 33 11.58 19.68 3.33
C PHE A 33 11.68 18.46 2.40
N HIS A 34 12.23 17.37 2.90
CA HIS A 34 12.02 16.07 2.29
C HIS A 34 10.52 15.82 2.33
N ALA A 35 9.89 15.81 1.15
CA ALA A 35 8.53 15.35 1.00
C ALA A 35 8.48 13.93 1.60
N VAL A 36 7.86 13.79 2.78
CA VAL A 36 7.60 12.48 3.37
C VAL A 36 6.77 11.72 2.35
N LYS A 37 7.41 10.74 1.70
CA LYS A 37 6.72 9.94 0.70
C LYS A 37 5.57 9.23 1.41
N PRO A 38 4.33 9.30 0.89
CA PRO A 38 3.22 8.54 1.44
C PRO A 38 3.60 7.06 1.45
N ASP A 39 3.77 6.49 2.65
CA ASP A 39 4.09 5.07 2.85
C ASP A 39 2.78 4.35 3.18
N CYS A 40 2.26 3.62 2.19
CA CYS A 40 1.12 2.74 2.39
C CYS A 40 1.50 1.33 1.96
N ARG A 41 1.34 0.40 2.91
CA ARG A 41 1.60 -1.01 2.68
C ARG A 41 0.47 -1.60 1.83
N PRO A 42 0.78 -2.54 0.92
CA PRO A 42 -0.26 -3.31 0.25
C PRO A 42 -1.17 -4.01 1.24
N ALA A 43 -2.46 -4.05 0.96
CA ALA A 43 -3.48 -4.64 1.80
C ALA A 43 -4.10 -5.89 1.14
N GLU A 44 -4.43 -6.88 1.96
CA GLU A 44 -5.10 -8.08 1.49
C GLU A 44 -6.61 -7.85 1.38
N GLU A 45 -7.20 -8.21 0.25
CA GLU A 45 -8.63 -8.13 0.01
C GLU A 45 -9.38 -9.02 1.01
N GLY A 46 -10.36 -8.44 1.70
CA GLY A 46 -11.11 -9.07 2.77
C GLY A 46 -10.48 -8.93 4.16
N GLN A 47 -9.33 -8.26 4.30
CA GLN A 47 -8.65 -8.08 5.59
C GLN A 47 -8.68 -6.62 6.06
N GLU A 48 -8.38 -6.43 7.34
CA GLU A 48 -8.24 -5.11 7.94
C GLU A 48 -6.92 -4.44 7.52
N THR A 49 -6.95 -3.13 7.28
CA THR A 49 -5.76 -2.30 7.14
C THR A 49 -5.94 -0.95 7.80
N THR A 50 -4.84 -0.23 8.02
CA THR A 50 -4.84 1.12 8.59
C THR A 50 -4.04 2.09 7.73
N LEU A 51 -4.50 3.34 7.71
CA LEU A 51 -3.82 4.46 7.07
C LEU A 51 -3.63 5.56 8.11
N THR A 52 -2.45 6.16 8.16
CA THR A 52 -2.14 7.23 9.13
C THR A 52 -1.86 8.53 8.40
N CYS A 53 -2.53 9.58 8.83
CA CYS A 53 -2.34 10.94 8.38
C CYS A 53 -1.71 11.76 9.50
N THR A 54 -0.50 12.25 9.29
CA THR A 54 0.16 13.18 10.22
C THR A 54 -0.09 14.62 9.78
N VAL A 55 -0.46 15.45 10.74
CA VAL A 55 -0.83 16.86 10.53
C VAL A 55 -0.14 17.73 11.58
N ASN A 56 0.19 18.96 11.19
CA ASN A 56 0.65 19.94 12.16
C ASN A 56 -0.51 20.23 13.13
N PRO A 57 -0.30 20.23 14.47
CA PRO A 57 -1.34 20.59 15.43
C PRO A 57 -2.04 21.92 15.13
N ALA A 58 -1.31 22.91 14.59
CA ALA A 58 -1.89 24.18 14.20
C ALA A 58 -2.91 24.05 13.05
N ALA A 59 -2.76 23.04 12.18
CA ALA A 59 -3.73 22.74 11.11
C ALA A 59 -5.00 22.05 11.64
N LEU A 60 -5.00 21.56 12.88
CA LEU A 60 -6.19 21.01 13.54
C LEU A 60 -6.92 22.04 14.39
N ALA A 61 -6.29 23.19 14.67
CA ALA A 61 -6.84 24.26 15.50
C ALA A 61 -7.76 25.16 14.65
N CYS A 62 -9.00 24.71 14.42
CA CYS A 62 -9.98 25.47 13.65
C CYS A 62 -11.24 25.76 14.48
N PRO A 63 -11.92 26.90 14.25
CA PRO A 63 -13.22 27.19 14.85
C PRO A 63 -14.36 26.34 14.24
N SER A 64 -14.08 25.52 13.22
CA SER A 64 -15.06 24.62 12.62
C SER A 64 -15.35 23.40 13.50
N SER A 65 -16.56 22.87 13.40
CA SER A 65 -16.92 21.61 14.07
C SER A 65 -16.07 20.43 13.56
N THR A 66 -15.75 20.41 12.25
CA THR A 66 -14.89 19.39 11.63
C THR A 66 -13.42 19.73 11.84
N THR A 67 -12.65 18.76 12.33
CA THR A 67 -11.21 18.84 12.58
C THR A 67 -10.40 18.20 11.45
N LEU A 68 -10.88 17.08 10.87
CA LEU A 68 -10.20 16.37 9.77
C LEU A 68 -11.19 15.54 8.95
N GLU A 69 -10.98 15.40 7.65
CA GLU A 69 -11.75 14.50 6.78
C GLU A 69 -10.85 13.51 6.05
N TRP A 70 -11.26 12.24 6.04
CA TRP A 70 -10.69 11.18 5.20
C TRP A 70 -11.41 11.10 3.87
N ARG A 71 -10.64 11.06 2.79
CA ARG A 71 -11.14 11.16 1.42
C ARG A 71 -10.47 10.17 0.49
N VAL A 72 -11.27 9.65 -0.45
CA VAL A 72 -10.83 8.77 -1.55
C VAL A 72 -10.97 9.50 -2.87
N ASN A 73 -9.94 9.41 -3.73
CA ASN A 73 -9.87 9.97 -5.09
C ASN A 73 -10.20 11.45 -5.31
N LYS A 74 -10.57 12.19 -4.27
CA LYS A 74 -11.20 13.52 -4.33
C LYS A 74 -12.50 13.49 -5.19
N PRO A 75 -13.61 14.12 -4.76
CA PRO A 75 -13.85 14.81 -3.50
C PRO A 75 -14.52 13.93 -2.42
N THR A 76 -14.71 12.63 -2.66
CA THR A 76 -15.53 11.76 -1.81
C THR A 76 -15.00 11.66 -0.38
N SER A 77 -15.75 12.21 0.57
CA SER A 77 -15.48 12.09 2.00
C SER A 77 -16.06 10.80 2.53
N ILE A 78 -15.25 10.03 3.24
CA ILE A 78 -15.61 8.73 3.81
C ILE A 78 -15.95 8.90 5.29
N ILE A 79 -15.07 9.58 6.03
CA ILE A 79 -15.22 9.87 7.46
C ILE A 79 -14.77 11.30 7.74
N GLY A 80 -15.55 12.02 8.55
CA GLY A 80 -15.15 13.28 9.18
C GLY A 80 -14.90 13.07 10.68
N CYS A 81 -13.86 13.70 11.20
CA CYS A 81 -13.54 13.80 12.61
C CYS A 81 -13.88 15.20 13.12
N TYR A 82 -14.50 15.25 14.28
CA TYR A 82 -14.98 16.44 14.98
C TYR A 82 -14.44 16.44 16.42
N SER A 83 -14.62 17.55 17.14
CA SER A 83 -14.19 17.67 18.53
C SER A 83 -14.78 16.61 19.48
N PHE A 84 -15.96 16.06 19.16
CA PHE A 84 -16.68 15.07 19.95
C PHE A 84 -16.58 13.63 19.41
N GLY A 85 -15.87 13.41 18.30
CA GLY A 85 -15.69 12.07 17.72
C GLY A 85 -15.60 12.05 16.20
N CYS A 86 -15.39 10.86 15.63
CA CYS A 86 -15.31 10.64 14.18
C CYS A 86 -16.50 9.82 13.66
N GLY A 87 -17.03 10.18 12.50
CA GLY A 87 -18.16 9.50 11.88
C GLY A 87 -18.40 9.93 10.43
N GLY A 88 -19.25 9.19 9.73
CA GLY A 88 -19.62 9.48 8.34
C GLY A 88 -20.52 8.40 7.76
N GLY A 89 -21.08 8.63 6.57
CA GLY A 89 -21.98 7.67 5.91
C GLY A 89 -21.33 6.30 5.64
N TYR A 90 -20.00 6.24 5.64
CA TYR A 90 -19.26 5.00 5.44
C TYR A 90 -18.84 4.29 6.72
N SER A 91 -18.97 4.90 7.91
CA SER A 91 -18.32 4.36 9.11
C SER A 91 -18.88 3.00 9.53
N SER A 92 -20.11 2.96 10.04
CA SER A 92 -20.75 1.73 10.52
C SER A 92 -21.26 0.84 9.38
N ARG A 93 -21.59 1.44 8.23
CA ARG A 93 -22.19 0.71 7.10
C ARG A 93 -21.17 -0.13 6.33
N TYR A 94 -19.94 0.36 6.17
CA TYR A 94 -18.94 -0.26 5.29
C TYR A 94 -17.61 -0.57 6.00
N GLY A 95 -17.59 -0.52 7.34
CA GLY A 95 -16.43 -0.95 8.11
C GLY A 95 -15.28 0.06 8.11
N PHE A 96 -15.61 1.35 8.09
CA PHE A 96 -14.61 2.41 8.23
C PHE A 96 -14.68 2.98 9.66
N SER A 97 -13.54 3.21 10.28
CA SER A 97 -13.48 3.96 11.53
C SER A 97 -12.24 4.85 11.53
N ALA A 98 -12.30 5.97 12.24
CA ALA A 98 -11.13 6.82 12.39
C ALA A 98 -10.97 7.25 13.84
N THR A 99 -9.72 7.40 14.23
CA THR A 99 -9.33 8.03 15.48
C THR A 99 -8.50 9.27 15.16
N ILE A 100 -8.55 10.26 16.03
CA ILE A 100 -7.76 11.46 15.91
C ILE A 100 -7.10 11.77 17.25
N ASN A 101 -5.85 12.21 17.19
CA ASN A 101 -5.11 12.79 18.30
C ASN A 101 -4.58 14.16 17.88
N ASN A 102 -3.83 14.82 18.76
CA ASN A 102 -3.39 16.21 18.59
C ASN A 102 -2.52 16.48 17.34
N SER A 103 -1.99 15.45 16.67
CA SER A 103 -1.09 15.61 15.52
C SER A 103 -1.26 14.57 14.43
N SER A 104 -2.22 13.66 14.57
CA SER A 104 -2.45 12.60 13.59
C SER A 104 -3.86 12.06 13.65
N SER A 105 -4.31 11.50 12.54
CA SER A 105 -5.50 10.65 12.49
C SER A 105 -5.12 9.31 11.90
N THR A 106 -5.74 8.25 12.41
CA THR A 106 -5.63 6.90 11.84
C THR A 106 -6.99 6.45 11.36
N LEU A 107 -7.08 6.07 10.09
CA LEU A 107 -8.24 5.42 9.49
C LEU A 107 -8.04 3.91 9.52
N THR A 108 -9.01 3.19 10.04
CA THR A 108 -9.11 1.73 9.98
C THR A 108 -10.16 1.36 8.94
N ILE A 109 -9.80 0.41 8.07
CA ILE A 109 -10.66 -0.20 7.06
C ILE A 109 -10.75 -1.67 7.42
N THR A 110 -11.88 -2.14 7.94
CA THR A 110 -11.99 -3.52 8.46
C THR A 110 -12.10 -4.58 7.37
N ASN A 111 -12.58 -4.19 6.18
CA ASN A 111 -12.80 -5.09 5.06
C ASN A 111 -12.34 -4.43 3.75
N VAL A 112 -11.05 -4.56 3.43
CA VAL A 112 -10.49 -4.00 2.19
C VAL A 112 -11.11 -4.67 0.97
N SER A 113 -11.54 -3.88 0.00
CA SER A 113 -12.28 -4.39 -1.16
C SER A 113 -11.97 -3.60 -2.42
N ARG A 114 -11.93 -4.28 -3.57
CA ARG A 114 -11.80 -3.61 -4.87
C ARG A 114 -13.15 -3.33 -5.54
N THR A 115 -14.25 -3.70 -4.91
CA THR A 115 -15.60 -3.63 -5.51
C THR A 115 -16.63 -2.93 -4.63
N ASP A 116 -16.71 -3.29 -3.35
CA ASP A 116 -17.75 -2.83 -2.42
C ASP A 116 -17.16 -2.15 -1.18
N PRO A 117 -17.64 -0.96 -0.77
CA PRO A 117 -18.62 -0.09 -1.46
C PRO A 117 -18.07 0.62 -2.72
N PHE A 118 -16.76 0.58 -2.91
CA PHE A 118 -16.06 1.12 -4.08
C PHE A 118 -14.68 0.47 -4.17
N ASN A 119 -13.96 0.73 -5.25
CA ASN A 119 -12.58 0.26 -5.39
C ASN A 119 -11.63 1.02 -4.46
N MET A 120 -11.22 0.36 -3.36
CA MET A 120 -10.28 0.91 -2.38
C MET A 120 -8.83 0.93 -2.88
N GLU A 121 -8.52 0.26 -3.99
CA GLU A 121 -7.20 0.26 -4.64
C GLU A 121 -6.95 1.60 -5.34
N THR A 122 -6.77 2.64 -4.54
CA THR A 122 -6.95 4.01 -5.02
C THR A 122 -6.22 5.03 -4.17
N ARG A 123 -6.29 6.31 -4.56
CA ARG A 123 -5.61 7.37 -3.81
C ARG A 123 -6.36 7.71 -2.52
N TRP A 124 -5.63 7.72 -1.41
CA TRP A 124 -6.15 8.10 -0.10
C TRP A 124 -5.52 9.40 0.38
N THR A 125 -6.37 10.22 0.96
CA THR A 125 -6.00 11.56 1.39
C THR A 125 -6.71 11.91 2.68
N CYS A 126 -6.11 12.80 3.45
CA CYS A 126 -6.75 13.46 4.56
C CYS A 126 -6.76 14.96 4.31
N ARG A 127 -7.77 15.64 4.85
CA ARG A 127 -7.91 17.09 4.79
C ARG A 127 -8.13 17.62 6.20
N PRO A 128 -7.12 18.22 6.85
CA PRO A 128 -7.34 18.96 8.09
C PRO A 128 -8.24 20.17 7.83
N CYS A 129 -8.85 20.67 8.90
CA CYS A 129 -9.65 21.88 8.84
C CYS A 129 -8.77 23.14 8.59
N GLY A 130 -9.40 24.28 8.30
CA GLY A 130 -8.69 25.57 8.23
C GLY A 130 -8.02 25.89 6.88
N ASP A 131 -7.75 24.90 6.04
CA ASP A 131 -7.34 25.10 4.66
C ASP A 131 -8.05 24.11 3.73
N SER A 132 -9.17 24.56 3.16
CA SER A 132 -9.99 23.76 2.25
C SER A 132 -9.24 23.30 0.98
N SER A 133 -8.11 23.94 0.65
CA SER A 133 -7.25 23.62 -0.50
C SER A 133 -6.14 22.63 -0.17
N ARG A 134 -5.76 22.50 1.11
CA ARG A 134 -4.63 21.67 1.55
C ARG A 134 -5.07 20.26 1.88
N GLN A 135 -4.99 19.42 0.86
CA GLN A 135 -5.19 17.99 0.99
C GLN A 135 -3.84 17.28 1.06
N ILE A 136 -3.66 16.47 2.10
CA ILE A 136 -2.46 15.69 2.32
C ILE A 136 -2.66 14.31 1.71
N THR A 137 -1.79 13.93 0.79
CA THR A 137 -1.77 12.57 0.25
C THR A 137 -1.20 11.63 1.29
N VAL A 138 -2.03 10.70 1.76
CA VAL A 138 -1.64 9.66 2.72
C VAL A 138 -1.11 8.44 1.98
N CYS A 139 -1.71 8.13 0.84
CA CYS A 139 -1.34 7.03 -0.02
C CYS A 139 -1.64 7.40 -1.47
N ASP A 140 -0.62 7.41 -2.34
CA ASP A 140 -0.82 7.71 -3.76
C ASP A 140 -1.73 6.70 -4.45
N LYS A 141 -1.57 5.42 -4.06
CA LYS A 141 -2.40 4.29 -4.47
C LYS A 141 -2.27 3.17 -3.43
N LEU A 142 -3.36 2.83 -2.74
CA LEU A 142 -3.36 1.66 -1.86
C LEU A 142 -3.33 0.42 -2.75
N GLU A 143 -2.24 -0.34 -2.75
CA GLU A 143 -2.21 -1.60 -3.47
C GLU A 143 -3.06 -2.64 -2.74
N VAL A 144 -3.95 -3.31 -3.46
CA VAL A 144 -4.79 -4.37 -2.90
C VAL A 144 -4.41 -5.67 -3.60
N TYR A 145 -4.26 -6.76 -2.85
CA TYR A 145 -3.94 -8.08 -3.39
C TYR A 145 -4.88 -9.15 -2.82
N ALA A 146 -5.08 -10.23 -3.55
CA ALA A 146 -5.81 -11.42 -3.10
C ALA A 146 -4.92 -12.65 -3.26
N LYS A 147 -4.73 -13.39 -2.17
CA LYS A 147 -3.93 -14.62 -2.18
C LYS A 147 -4.70 -15.75 -2.86
N PRO A 148 -4.08 -16.45 -3.82
CA PRO A 148 -4.67 -17.63 -4.43
C PRO A 148 -5.01 -18.67 -3.36
N LYS A 149 -6.13 -19.37 -3.53
CA LYS A 149 -6.30 -20.64 -2.84
C LYS A 149 -5.33 -21.68 -3.40
N ASN A 150 -5.10 -22.76 -2.63
CA ASN A 150 -4.36 -23.91 -3.15
C ASN A 150 -4.98 -24.38 -4.48
N PRO A 151 -4.19 -24.56 -5.55
CA PRO A 151 -4.72 -24.95 -6.84
C PRO A 151 -5.30 -26.36 -6.78
N SER A 152 -6.43 -26.55 -7.45
CA SER A 152 -7.01 -27.87 -7.69
C SER A 152 -6.56 -28.35 -9.06
N CYS A 153 -5.95 -29.54 -9.11
CA CYS A 153 -5.41 -30.13 -10.33
C CYS A 153 -6.18 -31.39 -10.70
N THR A 154 -6.43 -31.55 -12.00
CA THR A 154 -7.04 -32.73 -12.60
C THR A 154 -6.10 -33.30 -13.65
N VAL A 155 -6.09 -34.62 -13.79
CA VAL A 155 -5.31 -35.34 -14.80
C VAL A 155 -6.27 -36.06 -15.72
N ARG A 156 -6.08 -35.89 -17.03
CA ARG A 156 -6.78 -36.64 -18.07
C ARG A 156 -5.77 -37.42 -18.86
N GLU A 157 -5.88 -38.74 -18.81
CA GLU A 157 -5.04 -39.65 -19.58
C GLU A 157 -5.76 -40.02 -20.87
N LEU A 158 -5.04 -39.98 -21.98
CA LEU A 158 -5.50 -40.50 -23.25
C LEU A 158 -4.84 -41.87 -23.45
N THR A 159 -5.67 -42.90 -23.59
CA THR A 159 -5.23 -44.28 -23.80
C THR A 159 -5.74 -44.77 -25.15
N ALA A 160 -4.84 -45.19 -26.04
CA ALA A 160 -5.22 -45.85 -27.29
C ALA A 160 -5.62 -47.32 -27.05
N VAL A 161 -5.03 -47.95 -26.03
CA VAL A 161 -5.27 -49.33 -25.61
C VAL A 161 -5.41 -49.36 -24.08
N PRO A 162 -6.32 -50.18 -23.49
CA PRO A 162 -6.42 -50.31 -22.05
C PRO A 162 -5.07 -50.68 -21.42
N GLY A 163 -4.50 -49.79 -20.62
CA GLY A 163 -3.24 -50.00 -19.91
C GLY A 163 -2.04 -49.23 -20.47
N ASP A 164 -2.12 -48.69 -21.69
CA ASP A 164 -1.07 -47.86 -22.30
C ASP A 164 -1.52 -46.39 -22.39
N ILE A 165 -0.89 -45.53 -21.58
CA ILE A 165 -1.11 -44.09 -21.57
C ILE A 165 -0.24 -43.47 -22.68
N GLU A 166 -0.89 -42.93 -23.71
CA GLU A 166 -0.22 -42.25 -24.83
C GLU A 166 0.12 -40.79 -24.48
N SER A 167 -0.80 -40.11 -23.80
CA SER A 167 -0.58 -38.76 -23.32
C SER A 167 -1.35 -38.49 -22.03
N ALA A 168 -0.86 -37.54 -21.23
CA ALA A 168 -1.54 -37.07 -20.04
C ALA A 168 -1.62 -35.53 -20.08
N THR A 169 -2.81 -35.00 -19.84
CA THR A 169 -3.04 -33.56 -19.70
C THR A 169 -3.29 -33.25 -18.23
N VAL A 170 -2.51 -32.34 -17.66
CA VAL A 170 -2.69 -31.84 -16.30
C VAL A 170 -3.28 -30.44 -16.36
N SER A 171 -4.46 -30.26 -15.77
CA SER A 171 -5.15 -28.99 -15.70
C SER A 171 -5.30 -28.55 -14.26
N CYS A 172 -4.64 -27.45 -13.89
CA CYS A 172 -4.72 -26.85 -12.56
C CYS A 172 -5.45 -25.51 -12.59
N SER A 173 -6.31 -25.25 -11.60
CA SER A 173 -7.04 -24.00 -11.48
C SER A 173 -7.05 -23.49 -10.04
N THR A 174 -7.11 -22.17 -9.86
CA THR A 174 -7.24 -21.51 -8.55
C THR A 174 -8.14 -20.27 -8.68
N THR A 175 -8.62 -19.78 -7.55
CA THR A 175 -9.51 -18.62 -7.44
C THR A 175 -8.93 -17.60 -6.46
N LYS A 176 -9.53 -16.39 -6.40
CA LYS A 176 -9.09 -15.26 -5.55
C LYS A 176 -7.67 -14.79 -5.85
N VAL A 177 -7.34 -14.68 -7.12
CA VAL A 177 -6.01 -14.24 -7.58
C VAL A 177 -6.06 -12.77 -7.97
N TYR A 178 -5.32 -11.93 -7.26
CA TYR A 178 -5.07 -10.56 -7.68
C TYR A 178 -3.77 -10.01 -7.08
N PRO A 179 -2.91 -9.31 -7.85
CA PRO A 179 -2.93 -9.20 -9.31
C PRO A 179 -2.72 -10.58 -9.97
N ARG A 180 -2.66 -10.62 -11.31
CA ARG A 180 -2.51 -11.87 -12.07
C ARG A 180 -1.33 -12.71 -11.54
N ALA A 181 -1.61 -13.93 -11.11
CA ALA A 181 -0.57 -14.85 -10.63
C ALA A 181 0.27 -15.41 -11.79
N LYS A 182 1.48 -15.83 -11.44
CA LYS A 182 2.35 -16.65 -12.29
C LYS A 182 2.11 -18.13 -11.95
N CYS A 183 1.78 -18.94 -12.95
CA CYS A 183 1.65 -20.38 -12.80
C CYS A 183 2.90 -21.08 -13.35
N SER A 184 3.43 -22.05 -12.60
CA SER A 184 4.53 -22.92 -13.05
C SER A 184 4.20 -24.37 -12.78
N PHE A 185 4.68 -25.24 -13.65
CA PHE A 185 4.65 -26.69 -13.46
C PHE A 185 6.08 -27.16 -13.31
N GLU A 186 6.34 -27.92 -12.26
CA GLU A 186 7.66 -28.49 -11.99
C GLU A 186 7.55 -30.01 -11.95
N ARG A 187 8.36 -30.68 -12.76
CA ARG A 187 8.50 -32.13 -12.70
C ARG A 187 9.42 -32.47 -11.54
N ARG A 188 8.92 -33.16 -10.53
CA ARG A 188 9.80 -33.79 -9.53
C ARG A 188 10.57 -34.93 -10.20
N ALA A 189 11.89 -34.77 -10.32
CA ALA A 189 12.78 -35.89 -10.58
C ALA A 189 12.80 -36.77 -9.31
N ASN A 190 12.62 -38.07 -9.46
CA ASN A 190 12.66 -39.09 -8.40
C ASN A 190 11.39 -39.26 -7.56
N VAL A 191 10.32 -39.74 -8.18
CA VAL A 191 9.39 -40.63 -7.49
C VAL A 191 9.64 -42.03 -8.04
N THR A 192 10.32 -42.87 -7.25
CA THR A 192 10.43 -44.30 -7.52
C THR A 192 9.03 -44.90 -7.35
N PHE A 193 8.25 -44.95 -8.42
CA PHE A 193 7.00 -45.68 -8.40
C PHE A 193 7.34 -47.17 -8.26
N PRO A 194 6.82 -47.89 -7.26
CA PRO A 194 6.95 -49.33 -7.24
C PRO A 194 6.26 -49.86 -8.49
N ARG A 195 7.05 -50.34 -9.46
CA ARG A 195 6.55 -51.15 -10.58
C ARG A 195 5.73 -52.28 -9.96
N LYS A 196 4.40 -52.22 -10.08
CA LYS A 196 3.60 -53.43 -9.92
C LYS A 196 4.07 -54.39 -11.00
N SER A 197 4.85 -55.39 -10.58
CA SER A 197 5.20 -56.53 -11.41
C SER A 197 3.89 -57.23 -11.78
N LEU A 198 3.46 -57.03 -13.03
CA LEU A 198 2.54 -57.95 -13.68
C LEU A 198 3.28 -59.27 -13.81
N LYS A 199 3.09 -60.16 -12.84
CA LYS A 199 3.46 -61.57 -12.96
C LYS A 199 2.54 -62.17 -14.03
N ASN A 200 3.01 -62.22 -15.27
CA ASN A 200 2.46 -63.09 -16.29
C ASN A 200 2.63 -64.54 -15.81
N LYS A 201 1.55 -65.13 -15.30
CA LYS A 201 1.49 -66.56 -14.98
C LYS A 201 0.88 -67.29 -16.18
N ASN A 202 1.62 -67.32 -17.29
CA ASN A 202 1.35 -68.28 -18.36
C ASN A 202 2.20 -69.52 -18.07
N ARG A 203 1.62 -70.47 -17.35
CA ARG A 203 2.12 -71.84 -17.28
C ARG A 203 1.31 -72.65 -18.30
N LEU A 204 1.92 -72.90 -19.46
CA LEU A 204 1.55 -74.05 -20.28
C LEU A 204 2.04 -75.29 -19.51
N ASP A 205 1.12 -76.13 -19.06
CA ASP A 205 1.42 -77.52 -18.78
C ASP A 205 1.00 -78.33 -20.02
N THR A 206 2.01 -78.77 -20.77
CA THR A 206 1.91 -79.90 -21.69
C THR A 206 2.49 -81.12 -20.98
N GLY A 207 1.70 -82.17 -20.84
CA GLY A 207 2.06 -83.47 -20.26
C GLY A 207 0.82 -84.30 -20.05
#